data_AF-A0A7J6QQF2-F1
#
_entry.id   AF-A0A7J6QQF2-F1
#
_cell.length_a   1.000
_cell.length_b   1.000
_cell.length_c   1.000
_cell.angle_alpha   90.00
_cell.angle_beta   90.00
_cell.angle_gamma   90.00
#
_symmetry.space_group_name_H-M   'P 1'
#
loop_
_entity.id
_entity.type
_entity.pdbx_description
1 polymer ?
#
loop_
_entity_poly.entity_id
_entity_poly.type
_entity_poly.pdbx_seq_one_letter_code
_entity_poly.pdbx_strand_id
1 'polypeptide(L)'
;CVAAVADNLYSQYPKDHFTVGIDDDVTKRSLPLNEELNVSHPKTVECLIYGYGSDGTVGANKNATKIIGDNTDLFVQAYFAYGSQKAGGLTMSHLRFGPEPIKSYYAVNKADYVGCHNPTYLDMYRMTDHLKEGGTFCLNSPFTSVEEWNKHVPAGVRKALAEKNAKVFNVDAFKVAEECGMGRMINVVMQSAFFKLANVMDFKECIQLYKNTIRKSYGHRGEAV
;
A
#
# COMPACT_ATOMS: atom_id res chain seq x y z
N CYS A 1 8.95 1.66 18.61
CA CYS A 1 8.99 0.86 19.86
C CYS A 1 10.41 0.42 20.24
N VAL A 2 11.16 -0.29 19.39
CA VAL A 2 12.49 -0.82 19.76
C VAL A 2 13.47 0.29 20.17
N ALA A 3 13.50 1.41 19.45
CA ALA A 3 14.32 2.58 19.82
C ALA A 3 13.99 3.09 21.23
N ALA A 4 12.71 3.26 21.57
CA ALA A 4 12.28 3.67 22.91
C ALA A 4 12.74 2.71 24.03
N VAL A 5 12.78 1.40 23.76
CA VAL A 5 13.31 0.41 24.71
C VAL A 5 14.82 0.59 24.91
N ALA A 6 15.57 0.82 23.82
CA ALA A 6 16.99 1.10 23.89
C ALA A 6 17.27 2.43 24.62
N ASP A 7 16.53 3.49 24.30
CA ASP A 7 16.67 4.81 24.94
C ASP A 7 16.38 4.73 26.44
N ASN A 8 15.38 3.95 26.86
CA ASN A 8 15.09 3.71 28.27
C ASN A 8 16.28 3.05 28.99
N LEU A 9 16.95 2.08 28.35
CA LEU A 9 18.12 1.40 28.92
C LEU A 9 19.30 2.38 29.16
N TYR A 10 19.47 3.38 28.29
CA TYR A 10 20.52 4.39 28.41
C TYR A 10 20.11 5.63 29.22
N SER A 11 18.87 5.70 29.69
CA SER A 11 18.40 6.85 30.46
C SER A 11 19.03 6.90 31.86
N GLN A 12 19.04 8.10 32.47
CA GLN A 12 19.57 8.27 33.84
C GLN A 12 18.78 7.45 34.87
N TYR A 13 17.48 7.26 34.65
CA TYR A 13 16.59 6.49 35.51
C TYR A 13 15.72 5.54 34.65
N PRO A 14 16.27 4.38 34.24
CA PRO A 14 15.55 3.42 33.41
C PRO A 14 14.26 2.97 34.10
N LYS A 15 13.14 3.08 33.40
CA LYS A 15 11.86 2.57 33.87
C LYS A 15 11.87 1.04 33.77
N ASP A 16 11.52 0.37 34.84
CA ASP A 16 11.31 -1.08 34.88
C ASP A 16 9.80 -1.41 34.77
N HIS A 17 9.45 -2.67 34.47
CA HIS A 17 8.07 -3.15 34.31
C HIS A 17 7.21 -2.26 33.39
N PHE A 18 7.83 -1.73 32.33
CA PHE A 18 7.22 -0.78 31.41
C PHE A 18 6.31 -1.47 30.38
N THR A 19 5.47 -0.67 29.72
CA THR A 19 4.75 -1.05 28.49
C THR A 19 5.27 -0.22 27.32
N VAL A 20 5.11 -0.71 26.08
CA VAL A 20 5.52 0.02 24.88
C VAL A 20 4.50 -0.20 23.76
N GLY A 21 4.19 0.85 22.99
CA GLY A 21 3.20 0.80 21.91
C GLY A 21 1.77 1.21 22.31
N ILE A 22 1.55 1.61 23.55
CA ILE A 22 0.32 2.23 24.04
C ILE A 22 0.65 3.52 24.79
N ASP A 23 -0.31 4.42 24.89
CA ASP A 23 -0.30 5.48 25.90
C ASP A 23 -1.05 4.97 27.14
N ASP A 24 -0.29 4.59 28.17
CA ASP A 24 -0.86 4.17 29.45
C ASP A 24 -0.91 5.38 30.39
N ASP A 25 -1.98 6.15 30.26
CA ASP A 25 -2.23 7.33 31.07
C ASP A 25 -2.80 7.02 32.47
N VAL A 26 -3.10 5.75 32.76
CA VAL A 26 -3.63 5.29 34.05
C VAL A 26 -2.51 4.86 34.98
N THR A 27 -1.71 3.86 34.60
CA THR A 27 -0.61 3.36 35.44
C THR A 27 0.73 4.04 35.14
N LYS A 28 0.77 4.89 34.10
CA LYS A 28 1.94 5.67 33.68
C LYS A 28 3.17 4.79 33.42
N ARG A 29 2.96 3.56 32.91
CA ARG A 29 4.05 2.60 32.62
C ARG A 29 4.51 2.62 31.17
N SER A 30 3.80 3.31 30.28
CA SER A 30 4.23 3.44 28.89
C SER A 30 5.59 4.14 28.79
N LEU A 31 6.43 3.66 27.88
CA LEU A 31 7.61 4.38 27.42
C LEU A 31 7.19 5.43 26.38
N PRO A 32 7.74 6.66 26.43
CA PRO A 32 7.51 7.65 25.40
C PRO A 32 8.05 7.13 24.06
N LEU A 33 7.27 7.31 23.00
CA LEU A 33 7.70 6.97 21.64
C LEU A 33 8.36 8.21 21.00
N ASN A 34 9.61 8.03 20.57
CA ASN A 34 10.32 9.01 19.77
C ASN A 34 9.81 9.02 18.32
N GLU A 35 10.28 9.98 17.53
CA GLU A 35 9.99 10.04 16.09
C GLU A 35 10.30 8.71 15.40
N GLU A 36 9.49 8.41 14.39
CA GLU A 36 9.55 7.11 13.76
C GLU A 36 10.76 6.97 12.84
N LEU A 37 11.62 6.02 13.19
CA LEU A 37 12.84 5.72 12.43
C LEU A 37 12.51 4.77 11.28
N ASN A 38 12.87 5.16 10.05
CA ASN A 38 12.91 4.22 8.94
C ASN A 38 14.25 3.47 8.95
N VAL A 39 14.19 2.19 9.34
CA VAL A 39 15.35 1.28 9.39
C VAL A 39 15.38 0.30 8.21
N SER A 40 14.47 0.43 7.25
CA SER A 40 14.47 -0.39 6.04
C SER A 40 15.68 -0.05 5.16
N HIS A 41 16.22 -1.05 4.46
CA HIS A 41 17.31 -0.84 3.51
C HIS A 41 16.90 0.23 2.46
N PRO A 42 17.77 1.19 2.09
CA PRO A 42 17.38 2.33 1.23
C PRO A 42 16.86 1.96 -0.16
N LYS A 43 17.28 0.79 -0.68
CA LYS A 43 16.80 0.26 -1.97
C LYS A 43 15.55 -0.63 -1.85
N THR A 44 14.99 -0.79 -0.66
CA THR A 44 13.73 -1.53 -0.47
C THR A 44 12.57 -0.61 -0.84
N VAL A 45 11.80 -1.04 -1.83
CA VAL A 45 10.56 -0.37 -2.22
C VAL A 45 9.45 -0.85 -1.29
N GLU A 46 8.81 0.08 -0.59
CA GLU A 46 7.70 -0.18 0.33
C GLU A 46 6.39 0.34 -0.29
N CYS A 47 5.38 -0.51 -0.36
CA CYS A 47 4.09 -0.16 -0.94
C CYS A 47 2.95 -0.37 0.05
N LEU A 48 1.98 0.53 0.04
CA LEU A 48 0.77 0.45 0.86
C LEU A 48 -0.47 0.61 -0.02
N ILE A 49 -1.32 -0.41 -0.06
CA ILE A 49 -2.48 -0.43 -0.95
C ILE A 49 -3.75 -0.62 -0.15
N TYR A 50 -4.66 0.35 -0.25
CA TYR A 50 -5.98 0.36 0.36
C TYR A 50 -7.00 -0.18 -0.64
N GLY A 51 -7.56 -1.35 -0.34
CA GLY A 51 -8.57 -2.03 -1.14
C GLY A 51 -9.86 -2.25 -0.38
N TYR A 52 -10.90 -2.60 -1.10
CA TYR A 52 -12.23 -2.94 -0.58
C TYR A 52 -12.43 -4.45 -0.53
N GLY A 53 -13.03 -4.97 0.54
CA GLY A 53 -13.29 -6.40 0.67
C GLY A 53 -14.16 -6.93 -0.47
N SER A 54 -13.58 -7.81 -1.30
CA SER A 54 -14.14 -8.40 -2.53
C SER A 54 -13.89 -7.65 -3.85
N ASP A 55 -13.03 -6.62 -3.86
CA ASP A 55 -12.62 -5.94 -5.10
C ASP A 55 -11.47 -6.63 -5.87
N GLY A 56 -10.90 -7.69 -5.29
CA GLY A 56 -9.80 -8.47 -5.86
C GLY A 56 -8.39 -7.92 -5.56
N THR A 57 -8.24 -6.82 -4.83
CA THR A 57 -6.95 -6.15 -4.54
C THR A 57 -5.95 -7.07 -3.86
N VAL A 58 -6.36 -7.75 -2.78
CA VAL A 58 -5.47 -8.68 -2.05
C VAL A 58 -4.98 -9.82 -2.95
N GLY A 59 -5.87 -10.38 -3.78
CA GLY A 59 -5.52 -11.44 -4.72
C GLY A 59 -4.53 -10.96 -5.79
N ALA A 60 -4.77 -9.77 -6.33
CA ALA A 60 -3.88 -9.14 -7.29
C ALA A 60 -2.48 -8.88 -6.68
N ASN A 61 -2.42 -8.36 -5.46
CA ASN A 61 -1.16 -8.12 -4.75
C ASN A 61 -0.39 -9.41 -4.45
N LYS A 62 -1.07 -10.51 -4.09
CA LYS A 62 -0.42 -11.83 -3.95
C LYS A 62 0.18 -12.32 -5.27
N ASN A 63 -0.52 -12.12 -6.38
CA ASN A 63 0.00 -12.43 -7.70
C ASN A 63 1.18 -11.53 -8.07
N ALA A 64 1.10 -10.23 -7.75
CA ALA A 64 2.20 -9.28 -7.94
C ALA A 64 3.47 -9.73 -7.24
N THR A 65 3.34 -10.09 -5.96
CA THR A 65 4.47 -10.53 -5.13
C THR A 65 5.08 -11.82 -5.64
N LYS A 66 4.24 -12.73 -6.16
CA LYS A 66 4.71 -13.96 -6.78
C LYS A 66 5.43 -13.70 -8.10
N ILE A 67 4.87 -12.87 -8.97
CA ILE A 67 5.51 -12.51 -10.25
C ILE A 67 6.88 -11.89 -10.00
N ILE A 68 6.97 -10.92 -9.08
CA ILE A 68 8.24 -10.26 -8.78
C ILE A 68 9.22 -11.24 -8.12
N GLY A 69 8.78 -12.04 -7.15
CA GLY A 69 9.67 -12.97 -6.44
C GLY A 69 10.15 -14.15 -7.30
N ASP A 70 9.32 -14.65 -8.22
CA ASP A 70 9.68 -15.78 -9.08
C ASP A 70 10.56 -15.37 -10.28
N ASN A 71 10.65 -14.07 -10.60
CA ASN A 71 11.31 -13.56 -11.82
C ASN A 71 12.35 -12.47 -11.55
N THR A 72 12.71 -12.22 -10.29
CA THR A 72 13.80 -11.29 -9.91
C THR A 72 14.59 -11.86 -8.74
N ASP A 73 15.79 -11.35 -8.51
CA ASP A 73 16.61 -11.70 -7.34
C ASP A 73 16.18 -10.95 -6.06
N LEU A 74 15.05 -10.24 -6.09
CA LEU A 74 14.56 -9.45 -4.96
C LEU A 74 13.93 -10.35 -3.91
N PHE A 75 14.20 -10.04 -2.65
CA PHE A 75 13.40 -10.53 -1.54
C PHE A 75 12.05 -9.83 -1.56
N VAL A 76 11.00 -10.62 -1.35
CA VAL A 76 9.62 -10.14 -1.36
C VAL A 76 8.96 -10.43 -0.02
N GLN A 77 8.28 -9.42 0.53
CA GLN A 77 7.45 -9.56 1.72
C GLN A 77 6.06 -8.99 1.45
N ALA A 78 5.04 -9.72 1.89
CA ALA A 78 3.66 -9.28 1.78
C ALA A 78 2.91 -9.57 3.08
N TYR A 79 2.31 -8.53 3.65
CA TYR A 79 1.43 -8.60 4.80
C TYR A 79 0.09 -7.95 4.46
N PHE A 80 -1.01 -8.59 4.86
CA PHE A 80 -2.35 -8.14 4.53
C PHE A 80 -3.16 -7.97 5.81
N ALA A 81 -3.57 -6.74 6.10
CA ALA A 81 -4.50 -6.43 7.18
C ALA A 81 -5.93 -6.35 6.62
N TYR A 82 -6.87 -6.94 7.34
CA TYR A 82 -8.28 -6.97 6.99
C TYR A 82 -9.09 -6.34 8.12
N GLY A 83 -10.13 -5.59 7.78
CA GLY A 83 -11.15 -5.21 8.74
C GLY A 83 -11.86 -6.43 9.34
N SER A 84 -12.54 -6.24 10.47
CA SER A 84 -13.32 -7.29 11.13
C SER A 84 -14.57 -7.74 10.35
N GLN A 85 -14.95 -6.98 9.31
CA GLN A 85 -16.13 -7.23 8.51
C GLN A 85 -15.88 -8.37 7.52
N LYS A 86 -16.81 -9.34 7.49
CA LYS A 86 -16.74 -10.52 6.61
C LYS A 86 -16.71 -10.18 5.12
N ALA A 87 -17.39 -9.09 4.72
CA ALA A 87 -17.41 -8.57 3.36
C ALA A 87 -17.50 -7.05 3.39
N GLY A 88 -16.93 -6.39 2.39
CA GLY A 88 -16.98 -4.93 2.24
C GLY A 88 -16.15 -4.10 3.22
N GLY A 89 -15.32 -4.76 4.03
CA GLY A 89 -14.38 -4.07 4.92
C GLY A 89 -13.14 -3.53 4.20
N LEU A 90 -12.45 -2.59 4.85
CA LEU A 90 -11.14 -2.14 4.42
C LEU A 90 -10.15 -3.32 4.39
N THR A 91 -9.32 -3.35 3.35
CA THR A 91 -8.11 -4.17 3.30
C THR A 91 -6.90 -3.29 3.08
N MET A 92 -5.81 -3.58 3.77
CA MET A 92 -4.53 -2.89 3.60
C MET A 92 -3.46 -3.92 3.24
N SER A 93 -2.85 -3.76 2.07
CA SER A 93 -1.73 -4.59 1.63
C SER A 93 -0.43 -3.84 1.85
N HIS A 94 0.45 -4.39 2.67
CA HIS A 94 1.79 -3.90 2.95
C HIS A 94 2.77 -4.78 2.19
N LEU A 95 3.38 -4.22 1.15
CA LEU A 95 4.30 -4.96 0.27
C LEU A 95 5.69 -4.36 0.40
N ARG A 96 6.72 -5.21 0.36
CA ARG A 96 8.11 -4.79 0.30
C ARG A 96 8.89 -5.62 -0.69
N PHE A 97 9.76 -4.97 -1.46
CA PHE A 97 10.64 -5.57 -2.45
C PHE A 97 12.03 -4.99 -2.29
N GLY A 98 13.04 -5.82 -2.07
CA GLY A 98 14.39 -5.31 -1.79
C GLY A 98 15.49 -6.31 -2.11
N PRO A 99 16.74 -5.83 -2.24
CA PRO A 99 17.89 -6.67 -2.60
C PRO A 99 18.41 -7.53 -1.45
N GLU A 100 17.93 -7.32 -0.23
CA GLU A 100 18.38 -8.01 0.98
C GLU A 100 17.20 -8.68 1.71
N PRO A 101 17.46 -9.72 2.53
CA PRO A 101 16.43 -10.36 3.35
C PRO A 101 15.64 -9.35 4.20
N ILE A 102 14.32 -9.30 3.97
CA ILE A 102 13.44 -8.32 4.60
C ILE A 102 13.08 -8.77 6.02
N LYS A 103 13.63 -8.06 7.02
CA LYS A 103 13.40 -8.31 8.46
C LYS A 103 12.35 -7.37 9.07
N SER A 104 11.66 -6.59 8.24
CA SER A 104 10.66 -5.62 8.68
C SER A 104 9.35 -6.30 9.05
N TYR A 105 9.30 -6.99 10.19
CA TYR A 105 8.11 -7.68 10.72
C TYR A 105 7.10 -6.71 11.36
N TYR A 106 6.81 -5.62 10.66
CA TYR A 106 5.88 -4.56 11.05
C TYR A 106 5.21 -3.96 9.81
N ALA A 107 4.08 -3.28 9.99
CA ALA A 107 3.34 -2.63 8.92
C ALA A 107 4.22 -1.58 8.20
N VAL A 108 4.04 -1.43 6.88
CA VAL A 108 4.64 -0.31 6.14
C VAL A 108 4.07 1.00 6.70
N ASN A 109 4.94 1.87 7.17
CA ASN A 109 4.57 3.20 7.64
C ASN A 109 5.08 4.33 6.75
N LYS A 110 6.23 4.15 6.07
CA LYS A 110 6.73 5.08 5.05
C LYS A 110 6.79 4.34 3.72
N ALA A 111 5.89 4.66 2.80
CA ALA A 111 5.71 4.00 1.52
C ALA A 111 6.23 4.86 0.37
N ASP A 112 6.92 4.21 -0.57
CA ASP A 112 7.30 4.76 -1.87
C ASP A 112 6.10 4.83 -2.83
N TYR A 113 5.12 3.93 -2.62
CA TYR A 113 3.87 3.86 -3.38
C TYR A 113 2.68 3.70 -2.44
N VAL A 114 1.67 4.57 -2.58
CA VAL A 114 0.36 4.43 -1.93
C VAL A 114 -0.72 4.30 -3.00
N GLY A 115 -1.45 3.18 -2.98
CA GLY A 115 -2.60 2.92 -3.85
C GLY A 115 -3.91 3.04 -3.09
N CYS A 116 -4.86 3.80 -3.62
CA CYS A 116 -6.21 3.92 -3.08
C CYS A 116 -7.22 3.42 -4.10
N HIS A 117 -7.78 2.23 -3.90
CA HIS A 117 -8.66 1.58 -4.87
C HIS A 117 -10.14 1.96 -4.69
N ASN A 118 -10.49 2.69 -3.63
CA ASN A 118 -11.83 3.20 -3.38
C ASN A 118 -11.75 4.68 -2.92
N PRO A 119 -12.31 5.63 -3.69
CA PRO A 119 -12.15 7.06 -3.40
C PRO A 119 -12.81 7.50 -2.09
N THR A 120 -13.80 6.76 -1.56
CA THR A 120 -14.43 7.09 -0.27
C THR A 120 -13.45 7.02 0.91
N TYR A 121 -12.33 6.31 0.74
CA TYR A 121 -11.31 6.18 1.77
C TYR A 121 -10.48 7.45 1.99
N LEU A 122 -10.53 8.41 1.06
CA LEU A 122 -9.82 9.69 1.22
C LEU A 122 -10.35 10.51 2.40
N ASP A 123 -11.65 10.42 2.69
CA ASP A 123 -12.28 11.10 3.83
C ASP A 123 -12.13 10.33 5.14
N MET A 124 -11.88 9.02 5.06
CA MET A 124 -11.90 8.12 6.21
C MET A 124 -10.51 7.80 6.77
N TYR A 125 -9.48 7.81 5.92
CA TYR A 125 -8.15 7.32 6.28
C TYR A 125 -7.05 8.28 5.85
N ARG A 126 -6.11 8.52 6.77
CA ARG A 126 -4.95 9.40 6.57
C ARG A 126 -3.82 8.73 5.80
N MET A 127 -4.14 8.16 4.64
CA MET A 127 -3.19 7.37 3.85
C MET A 127 -1.99 8.18 3.32
N THR A 128 -2.15 9.48 3.12
CA THR A 128 -1.08 10.39 2.68
C THR A 128 0.02 10.55 3.72
N ASP A 129 -0.28 10.34 5.01
CA ASP A 129 0.70 10.48 6.09
C ASP A 129 1.80 9.41 5.99
N HIS A 130 1.44 8.25 5.42
CA HIS A 130 2.36 7.16 5.15
C HIS A 130 3.20 7.36 3.89
N LEU A 131 2.88 8.32 3.02
CA LEU A 131 3.63 8.54 1.79
C LEU A 131 4.97 9.24 2.10
N LYS A 132 6.06 8.72 1.54
CA LYS A 132 7.38 9.38 1.53
C LYS A 132 7.34 10.66 0.68
N GLU A 133 8.24 11.60 0.96
CA GLU A 133 8.45 12.73 0.06
C GLU A 133 8.91 12.22 -1.33
N GLY A 134 8.38 12.82 -2.41
CA GLY A 134 8.60 12.37 -3.79
C GLY A 134 7.93 11.03 -4.14
N GLY A 135 7.19 10.43 -3.21
CA GLY A 135 6.51 9.15 -3.38
C GLY A 135 5.35 9.22 -4.38
N THR A 136 4.89 8.05 -4.81
CA THR A 136 3.80 7.92 -5.79
C THR A 136 2.46 7.64 -5.11
N PHE A 137 1.45 8.43 -5.44
CA PHE A 137 0.08 8.24 -4.99
C PHE A 137 -0.81 7.91 -6.20
N CYS A 138 -1.47 6.75 -6.17
CA CYS A 138 -2.38 6.34 -7.24
C CYS A 138 -3.80 6.19 -6.69
N LEU A 139 -4.73 6.98 -7.23
CA LEU A 139 -6.15 6.93 -6.89
C LEU A 139 -6.94 6.22 -8.00
N ASN A 140 -7.84 5.32 -7.61
CA ASN A 140 -8.93 4.87 -8.47
C ASN A 140 -10.12 5.80 -8.29
N SER A 141 -10.44 6.62 -9.28
CA SER A 141 -11.64 7.47 -9.23
C SER A 141 -12.10 7.94 -10.61
N PRO A 142 -13.40 8.27 -10.76
CA PRO A 142 -13.92 8.87 -11.99
C PRO A 142 -13.55 10.35 -12.16
N PHE A 143 -12.74 10.93 -11.26
CA PHE A 143 -12.39 12.37 -11.28
C PHE A 143 -11.32 12.65 -12.33
N THR A 144 -11.73 12.70 -13.60
CA THR A 144 -10.80 12.81 -14.74
C THR A 144 -10.39 14.25 -15.04
N SER A 145 -11.11 15.24 -14.53
CA SER A 145 -10.76 16.66 -14.65
C SER A 145 -10.16 17.23 -13.36
N VAL A 146 -9.38 18.31 -13.51
CA VAL A 146 -8.83 19.07 -12.38
C VAL A 146 -9.95 19.69 -11.53
N GLU A 147 -11.06 20.07 -12.14
CA GLU A 147 -12.24 20.59 -11.45
C GLU A 147 -12.87 19.53 -10.54
N GLU A 148 -13.13 18.34 -11.07
CA GLU A 148 -13.65 17.22 -10.27
C GLU A 148 -12.67 16.80 -9.18
N TRP A 149 -11.38 16.75 -9.48
CA TRP A 149 -10.34 16.46 -8.50
C TRP A 149 -10.40 17.46 -7.33
N ASN A 150 -10.45 18.77 -7.62
CA ASN A 150 -10.51 19.78 -6.58
C ASN A 150 -11.81 19.78 -5.79
N LYS A 151 -12.91 19.36 -6.42
CA LYS A 151 -14.23 19.25 -5.81
C LYS A 151 -14.35 18.04 -4.89
N HIS A 152 -13.78 16.90 -5.27
CA HIS A 152 -14.00 15.62 -4.59
C HIS A 152 -12.82 15.17 -3.72
N VAL A 153 -11.58 15.56 -4.02
CA VAL A 153 -10.42 15.19 -3.19
C VAL A 153 -10.29 16.18 -2.03
N PRO A 154 -10.33 15.70 -0.77
CA PRO A 154 -10.29 16.57 0.41
C PRO A 154 -9.09 17.51 0.42
N ALA A 155 -9.29 18.74 0.90
CA ALA A 155 -8.24 19.76 0.93
C ALA A 155 -6.99 19.30 1.72
N GLY A 156 -7.19 18.55 2.82
CA GLY A 156 -6.09 17.99 3.60
C GLY A 156 -5.24 16.98 2.81
N VAL A 157 -5.88 16.12 2.01
CA VAL A 157 -5.19 15.17 1.11
C VAL A 157 -4.42 15.94 0.04
N ARG A 158 -5.05 16.91 -0.63
CA ARG A 158 -4.39 17.73 -1.67
C ARG A 158 -3.19 18.47 -1.11
N LYS A 159 -3.33 19.08 0.07
CA LYS A 159 -2.25 19.75 0.78
C LYS A 159 -1.09 18.79 1.11
N ALA A 160 -1.38 17.65 1.71
CA ALA A 160 -0.35 16.67 2.09
C ALA A 160 0.42 16.12 0.87
N LEU A 161 -0.27 15.88 -0.25
CA LEU A 161 0.36 15.45 -1.50
C LEU A 161 1.27 16.54 -2.08
N ALA A 162 0.84 17.80 -2.04
CA ALA A 162 1.63 18.93 -2.52
C ALA A 162 2.88 19.17 -1.64
N GLU A 163 2.72 19.18 -0.31
CA GLU A 163 3.84 19.36 0.64
C GLU A 163 4.90 18.27 0.51
N LYS A 164 4.49 17.05 0.12
CA LYS A 164 5.39 15.92 -0.10
C LYS A 164 5.96 15.85 -1.52
N ASN A 165 5.69 16.84 -2.38
CA ASN A 165 6.08 16.79 -3.80
C ASN A 165 5.68 15.44 -4.46
N ALA A 166 4.50 14.93 -4.12
CA ALA A 166 4.08 13.59 -4.51
C ALA A 166 3.79 13.49 -6.02
N LYS A 167 4.10 12.34 -6.61
CA LYS A 167 3.69 12.00 -7.97
C LYS A 167 2.27 11.44 -7.92
N VAL A 168 1.30 12.25 -8.33
CA VAL A 168 -0.13 11.91 -8.23
C VAL A 168 -0.63 11.35 -9.56
N PHE A 169 -1.24 10.17 -9.52
CA PHE A 169 -1.90 9.52 -10.64
C PHE A 169 -3.36 9.23 -10.30
N ASN A 170 -4.25 9.46 -11.26
CA ASN A 170 -5.65 9.07 -11.15
C ASN A 170 -6.00 8.12 -12.30
N VAL A 171 -6.72 7.05 -12.01
CA VAL A 171 -7.17 6.05 -12.97
C VAL A 171 -8.66 5.80 -12.75
N ASP A 172 -9.48 5.92 -13.78
CA ASP A 172 -10.87 5.48 -13.71
C ASP A 172 -10.94 3.98 -14.05
N ALA A 173 -10.57 3.15 -13.07
CA ALA A 173 -10.53 1.71 -13.27
C ALA A 173 -11.94 1.10 -13.40
N PHE A 174 -12.96 1.78 -12.89
CA PHE A 174 -14.36 1.35 -13.04
C PHE A 174 -14.80 1.45 -14.49
N LYS A 175 -14.55 2.59 -15.14
CA LYS A 175 -14.86 2.78 -16.56
C LYS A 175 -14.11 1.78 -17.44
N VAL A 176 -12.81 1.57 -17.20
CA VAL A 176 -12.02 0.60 -17.98
C VAL A 176 -12.54 -0.83 -17.78
N ALA A 177 -12.88 -1.21 -16.55
CA ALA A 177 -13.44 -2.54 -16.27
C ALA A 177 -14.81 -2.74 -16.96
N GLU A 178 -15.65 -1.71 -16.99
CA GLU A 178 -16.94 -1.74 -17.67
C GLU A 178 -16.78 -1.87 -19.20
N GLU A 179 -15.90 -1.06 -19.80
CA GLU A 179 -15.60 -1.12 -21.25
C GLU A 179 -15.02 -2.46 -21.69
N CYS A 180 -14.30 -3.15 -20.80
CA CYS A 180 -13.74 -4.48 -21.02
C CYS A 180 -14.71 -5.63 -20.64
N GLY A 181 -15.94 -5.34 -20.21
CA GLY A 181 -16.92 -6.37 -19.82
C GLY A 181 -16.61 -7.08 -18.50
N MET A 182 -15.70 -6.54 -17.68
CA MET A 182 -15.30 -7.08 -16.38
C MET A 182 -16.21 -6.62 -15.22
N GLY A 183 -17.21 -5.78 -15.50
CA GLY A 183 -18.12 -5.22 -14.51
C GLY A 183 -17.38 -4.37 -13.49
N ARG A 184 -17.51 -4.69 -12.19
CA ARG A 184 -16.90 -3.92 -11.09
C ARG A 184 -15.48 -4.37 -10.71
N MET A 185 -14.89 -5.32 -11.45
CA MET A 185 -13.59 -5.90 -11.12
C MET A 185 -12.45 -5.01 -11.59
N ILE A 186 -12.00 -4.11 -10.71
CA ILE A 186 -10.92 -3.15 -10.98
C ILE A 186 -9.50 -3.73 -10.82
N ASN A 187 -9.40 -4.94 -10.26
CA ASN A 187 -8.14 -5.55 -9.84
C ASN A 187 -7.10 -5.64 -10.97
N VAL A 188 -7.50 -6.02 -12.19
CA VAL A 188 -6.55 -6.15 -13.33
C VAL A 188 -6.00 -4.79 -13.77
N VAL A 189 -6.86 -3.77 -13.80
CA VAL A 189 -6.48 -2.40 -14.18
C VAL A 189 -5.54 -1.80 -13.14
N MET A 190 -5.92 -1.86 -11.86
CA MET A 190 -5.12 -1.32 -10.77
C MET A 190 -3.80 -2.08 -10.57
N GLN A 191 -3.79 -3.39 -10.83
CA GLN A 191 -2.55 -4.18 -10.82
C GLN A 191 -1.59 -3.74 -11.93
N SER A 192 -2.10 -3.42 -13.12
CA SER A 192 -1.29 -2.89 -14.22
C SER A 192 -0.74 -1.50 -13.88
N ALA A 193 -1.54 -0.65 -13.24
CA ALA A 193 -1.09 0.64 -12.71
C ALA A 193 0.02 0.45 -11.67
N PHE A 194 -0.14 -0.48 -10.73
CA PHE A 194 0.89 -0.81 -9.74
C PHE A 194 2.22 -1.20 -10.40
N PHE A 195 2.23 -2.14 -11.36
CA PHE A 195 3.47 -2.53 -12.03
C PHE A 195 4.16 -1.37 -12.74
N LYS A 196 3.39 -0.46 -13.34
CA LYS A 196 3.94 0.72 -14.02
C LYS A 196 4.52 1.73 -13.04
N LEU A 197 3.81 1.99 -11.95
CA LEU A 197 4.06 3.12 -11.06
C LEU A 197 4.99 2.78 -9.90
N ALA A 198 4.94 1.57 -9.37
CA ALA A 198 5.86 1.11 -8.33
C ALA A 198 7.27 0.84 -8.89
N ASN A 199 7.37 0.57 -10.20
CA ASN A 199 8.64 0.45 -10.94
C ASN A 199 9.67 -0.49 -10.29
N VAL A 200 9.20 -1.63 -9.78
CA VAL A 200 10.03 -2.65 -9.11
C VAL A 200 10.72 -3.57 -10.11
N MET A 201 10.09 -3.78 -11.28
CA MET A 201 10.54 -4.65 -12.36
C MET A 201 10.17 -4.00 -13.71
N ASP A 202 10.83 -4.39 -14.82
CA ASP A 202 10.50 -3.85 -16.14
C ASP A 202 9.01 -4.04 -16.47
N PHE A 203 8.38 -2.96 -16.90
CA PHE A 203 6.93 -2.94 -17.10
C PHE A 203 6.47 -3.89 -18.22
N LYS A 204 7.24 -4.03 -19.31
CA LYS A 204 6.85 -4.91 -20.42
C LYS A 204 6.91 -6.37 -19.98
N GLU A 205 7.96 -6.72 -19.23
CA GLU A 205 8.11 -8.06 -18.67
C GLU A 205 7.00 -8.38 -17.66
N CYS A 206 6.70 -7.44 -16.74
CA CYS A 206 5.60 -7.58 -15.78
C CYS A 206 4.27 -7.88 -16.47
N ILE A 207 3.92 -7.10 -17.51
CA ILE A 207 2.66 -7.27 -18.22
C ILE A 207 2.59 -8.63 -18.92
N GLN A 208 3.70 -9.11 -19.49
CA GLN A 208 3.72 -10.40 -20.15
C GLN A 208 3.54 -11.57 -19.16
N LEU A 209 4.26 -11.53 -18.03
CA LEU A 209 4.11 -12.49 -16.94
C LEU A 209 2.69 -12.44 -16.33
N TYR A 210 2.13 -11.24 -16.20
CA TYR A 210 0.79 -11.06 -15.67
C TYR A 210 -0.29 -11.64 -16.60
N LYS A 211 -0.19 -11.42 -17.92
CA LYS A 211 -1.07 -12.06 -18.90
C LYS A 211 -1.02 -13.58 -18.83
N ASN A 212 0.17 -14.16 -18.67
CA ASN A 212 0.34 -15.60 -18.49
C ASN A 212 -0.33 -16.10 -17.20
N THR A 213 -0.18 -15.34 -16.11
CA THR A 213 -0.81 -15.64 -14.82
C THR A 213 -2.33 -15.57 -14.89
N ILE A 214 -2.89 -14.57 -15.59
CA ILE A 214 -4.32 -14.45 -15.85
C ILE A 214 -4.83 -15.68 -16.63
N ARG A 215 -4.18 -16.05 -17.74
CA ARG A 215 -4.55 -17.24 -18.52
C ARG A 215 -4.54 -18.52 -17.67
N LYS A 216 -3.52 -18.71 -16.83
CA LYS A 216 -3.45 -19.86 -15.93
C LYS A 216 -4.56 -19.85 -14.87
N SER A 217 -4.88 -18.67 -14.34
CA SER A 217 -5.85 -18.52 -13.24
C SER A 217 -7.30 -18.58 -13.73
N TYR A 218 -7.59 -17.99 -14.88
CA TYR A 218 -8.96 -17.81 -15.38
C TYR A 218 -9.28 -18.64 -16.63
N GLY A 219 -8.30 -19.27 -17.29
CA GLY A 219 -8.55 -20.03 -18.53
C GLY A 219 -9.54 -21.18 -18.39
N HIS A 220 -9.74 -21.72 -17.18
CA HIS A 220 -10.78 -22.71 -16.88
C HIS A 220 -12.21 -22.15 -17.00
N ARG A 221 -12.39 -20.82 -17.07
CA ARG A 221 -13.69 -20.14 -17.22
C ARG A 221 -14.06 -19.86 -18.68
N GLY A 222 -13.20 -20.25 -19.63
CA GLY A 222 -13.41 -20.08 -21.08
C GLY A 222 -12.64 -18.88 -21.66
N GLU A 223 -12.36 -18.91 -22.97
CA GLU A 223 -11.54 -17.90 -23.66
C GLU A 223 -12.15 -16.48 -23.66
N ALA A 224 -13.47 -16.37 -23.47
CA ALA A 224 -14.17 -15.10 -23.40
C ALA A 224 -13.91 -14.31 -22.09
N VAL A 225 -13.31 -14.96 -21.07
CA VAL A 225 -13.02 -14.41 -19.73
C VAL A 225 -11.52 -14.27 -19.53
#